data_AF-A0A1I4EPZ1-F1
#
_entry.id   AF-A0A1I4EPZ1-F1
#
_cell.length_a   1.000
_cell.length_b   1.000
_cell.length_c   1.000
_cell.angle_alpha   90.00
_cell.angle_beta   90.00
_cell.angle_gamma   90.00
#
_symmetry.space_group_name_H-M   'P 1'
#
loop_
_entity.id
_entity.type
_entity.pdbx_description
1 polymer ?
#
loop_
_entity_poly.entity_id
_entity_poly.type
_entity_poly.pdbx_seq_one_letter_code
_entity_poly.pdbx_strand_id
1 'polypeptide(L)'
;MSPGITMDAAHDEATSTEEATEEVVTETAEAAAVSPARPAGELDSGSVTHSLAAGDRSVVIDYWTAQEASTWTAEDAKTVQLSAHVEGGENATVITVTRFVTTADDGASRTVVAEDRGEFALTPPFSYTTALSLPESSTDATSVTLYVQFDLLVETEPGSERFYRQTVLDTLELPLLQEDPQ
;
A
#
# COMPACT_ATOMS: atom_id res chain seq x y z
N MET A 1 -84.31 -20.73 29.97
CA MET A 1 -82.98 -20.73 30.61
C MET A 1 -83.08 -19.89 31.86
N SER A 2 -82.56 -20.45 32.93
CA SER A 2 -82.79 -20.18 34.35
C SER A 2 -82.48 -18.75 34.86
N PRO A 3 -82.94 -18.43 36.09
CA PRO A 3 -83.14 -17.08 36.65
C PRO A 3 -82.17 -16.70 37.80
N GLY A 4 -82.39 -15.53 38.44
CA GLY A 4 -82.11 -15.25 39.87
C GLY A 4 -80.76 -14.58 40.19
N ILE A 5 -80.64 -13.26 40.42
CA ILE A 5 -80.84 -12.45 41.65
C ILE A 5 -79.99 -12.90 42.88
N THR A 6 -79.12 -12.02 43.40
CA THR A 6 -79.19 -11.37 44.75
C THR A 6 -77.82 -10.86 45.24
N MET A 7 -77.78 -9.58 45.66
CA MET A 7 -77.12 -8.93 46.83
C MET A 7 -75.83 -9.57 47.42
N ASP A 8 -74.79 -8.82 47.80
CA ASP A 8 -74.73 -7.96 48.99
C ASP A 8 -73.24 -7.53 49.20
N ALA A 9 -73.00 -6.74 50.23
CA ALA A 9 -71.93 -5.77 50.40
C ALA A 9 -70.62 -6.31 51.03
N ALA A 10 -69.68 -5.36 51.09
CA ALA A 10 -68.68 -5.13 52.14
C ALA A 10 -67.25 -5.66 51.93
N HIS A 11 -66.32 -4.69 52.01
CA HIS A 11 -65.00 -4.67 52.66
C HIS A 11 -64.06 -5.88 52.45
N ASP A 12 -62.84 -5.64 51.96
CA ASP A 12 -61.70 -5.37 52.84
C ASP A 12 -60.47 -4.95 52.02
N GLU A 13 -59.61 -4.15 52.64
CA GLU A 13 -58.32 -3.69 52.13
C GLU A 13 -57.35 -4.86 51.90
N ALA A 14 -56.53 -4.76 50.85
CA ALA A 14 -55.15 -5.26 50.89
C ALA A 14 -54.31 -4.57 49.82
N THR A 15 -53.58 -3.57 50.29
CA THR A 15 -52.39 -2.96 49.69
C THR A 15 -51.43 -4.01 49.13
N SER A 16 -51.01 -3.84 47.88
CA SER A 16 -49.66 -4.23 47.41
C SER A 16 -49.32 -3.39 46.19
N THR A 17 -48.76 -2.22 46.48
CA THR A 17 -47.94 -1.47 45.52
C THR A 17 -46.65 -2.28 45.34
N GLU A 18 -46.59 -3.06 44.27
CA GLU A 18 -45.36 -3.69 43.81
C GLU A 18 -44.62 -2.65 42.96
N GLU A 19 -43.76 -1.89 43.62
CA GLU A 19 -42.83 -0.96 43.00
C GLU A 19 -41.73 -1.80 42.33
N ALA A 20 -41.97 -2.18 41.07
CA ALA A 20 -40.97 -2.80 40.23
C ALA A 20 -39.84 -1.77 40.00
N THR A 21 -38.76 -1.95 40.73
CA THR A 21 -37.50 -1.25 40.50
C THR A 21 -36.96 -1.75 39.16
N GLU A 22 -37.17 -0.98 38.09
CA GLU A 22 -36.46 -1.18 36.83
C GLU A 22 -34.96 -0.90 37.08
N GLU A 23 -34.18 -1.97 37.24
CA GLU A 23 -32.74 -1.90 37.08
C GLU A 23 -32.44 -1.52 35.62
N VAL A 24 -32.16 -0.24 35.41
CA VAL A 24 -31.57 0.25 34.17
C VAL A 24 -30.14 -0.29 34.09
N VAL A 25 -29.99 -1.45 33.45
CA VAL A 25 -28.69 -1.95 33.00
C VAL A 25 -28.18 -0.95 31.97
N THR A 26 -27.27 -0.09 32.39
CA THR A 26 -26.50 0.76 31.47
C THR A 26 -25.50 -0.15 30.76
N GLU A 27 -25.94 -0.77 29.67
CA GLU A 27 -25.07 -1.42 28.70
C GLU A 27 -24.14 -0.35 28.15
N THR A 28 -22.93 -0.30 28.69
CA THR A 28 -21.84 0.51 28.14
C THR A 28 -21.54 -0.10 26.77
N ALA A 29 -22.07 0.51 25.72
CA ALA A 29 -21.72 0.17 24.36
C ALA A 29 -20.21 0.34 24.21
N GLU A 30 -19.49 -0.79 24.17
CA GLU A 30 -18.09 -0.84 23.80
C GLU A 30 -17.99 -0.27 22.38
N ALA A 31 -17.45 0.94 22.27
CA ALA A 31 -17.23 1.58 20.99
C ALA A 31 -16.30 0.68 20.18
N ALA A 32 -16.84 0.05 19.13
CA ALA A 32 -16.04 -0.73 18.20
C ALA A 32 -14.94 0.17 17.66
N ALA A 33 -13.68 -0.20 17.95
CA ALA A 33 -12.52 0.52 17.46
C ALA A 33 -12.61 0.59 15.92
N VAL A 34 -12.66 1.81 15.40
CA VAL A 34 -12.64 2.03 13.95
C VAL A 34 -11.21 1.75 13.52
N SER A 35 -10.98 0.66 12.79
CA SER A 35 -9.64 0.38 12.28
C SER A 35 -9.22 1.55 11.38
N PRO A 36 -8.01 2.11 11.55
CA PRO A 36 -7.54 3.17 10.68
C PRO A 36 -7.62 2.70 9.23
N ALA A 37 -8.24 3.51 8.38
CA ALA A 37 -8.48 3.19 6.99
C ALA A 37 -7.58 4.06 6.13
N ARG A 38 -6.81 3.42 5.25
CA ARG A 38 -6.05 4.07 4.18
C ARG A 38 -6.58 3.62 2.80
N PRO A 39 -6.32 4.36 1.72
CA PRO A 39 -6.57 3.87 0.37
C PRO A 39 -5.83 2.56 0.09
N ALA A 40 -6.39 1.71 -0.78
CA ALA A 40 -5.70 0.50 -1.22
C ALA A 40 -4.42 0.85 -1.97
N GLY A 41 -3.32 0.18 -1.63
CA GLY A 41 -2.01 0.31 -2.27
C GLY A 41 -1.74 -0.81 -3.26
N GLU A 42 -0.83 -0.56 -4.21
CA GLU A 42 -0.46 -1.55 -5.23
C GLU A 42 0.22 -2.79 -4.65
N LEU A 43 0.95 -2.63 -3.54
CA LEU A 43 1.63 -3.71 -2.82
C LEU A 43 0.78 -4.42 -1.77
N ASP A 44 -0.51 -4.10 -1.64
CA ASP A 44 -1.40 -4.75 -0.66
C ASP A 44 -1.57 -6.26 -0.94
N SER A 45 -1.40 -6.67 -2.20
CA SER A 45 -1.37 -8.07 -2.62
C SER A 45 0.00 -8.76 -2.42
N GLY A 46 1.01 -8.00 -1.97
CA GLY A 46 2.40 -8.41 -1.81
C GLY A 46 3.32 -8.07 -2.99
N SER A 47 2.77 -7.89 -4.20
CA SER A 47 3.55 -7.58 -5.41
C SER A 47 2.75 -6.90 -6.51
N VAL A 48 3.42 -6.08 -7.33
CA VAL A 48 2.86 -5.48 -8.54
C VAL A 48 3.90 -5.49 -9.66
N THR A 49 3.45 -5.60 -10.91
CA THR A 49 4.30 -5.55 -12.10
C THR A 49 3.91 -4.37 -12.96
N HIS A 50 4.87 -3.50 -13.29
CA HIS A 50 4.72 -2.39 -14.23
C HIS A 50 5.41 -2.72 -15.55
N SER A 51 4.81 -2.32 -16.67
CA SER A 51 5.42 -2.45 -18.01
C SER A 51 5.47 -1.08 -18.65
N LEU A 52 6.68 -0.59 -18.90
CA LEU A 52 6.93 0.78 -19.34
C LEU A 52 7.51 0.77 -20.75
N ALA A 53 6.87 1.53 -21.64
CA ALA A 53 7.33 1.64 -23.01
C ALA A 53 8.72 2.29 -23.09
N ALA A 54 9.63 1.65 -23.80
CA ALA A 54 11.00 2.06 -24.00
C ALA A 54 11.38 1.97 -25.49
N GLY A 55 10.66 2.70 -26.34
CA GLY A 55 10.86 2.65 -27.79
C GLY A 55 10.06 1.50 -28.41
N ASP A 56 10.75 0.55 -29.06
CA ASP A 56 10.14 -0.66 -29.66
C ASP A 56 10.07 -1.86 -28.69
N ARG A 57 10.41 -1.64 -27.43
CA ARG A 57 10.45 -2.64 -26.35
C ARG A 57 9.86 -2.07 -25.07
N SER A 58 9.78 -2.90 -24.04
CA SER A 58 9.33 -2.49 -22.71
C SER A 58 10.36 -2.81 -21.64
N VAL A 59 10.47 -1.94 -20.64
CA VAL A 59 11.08 -2.29 -19.35
C VAL A 59 9.96 -2.78 -18.45
N VAL A 60 10.06 -4.03 -18.02
CA VAL A 60 9.15 -4.63 -17.05
C VAL A 60 9.81 -4.55 -15.68
N ILE A 61 9.08 -4.04 -14.69
CA ILE A 61 9.55 -3.88 -13.32
C ILE A 61 8.58 -4.62 -12.40
N ASP A 62 9.11 -5.61 -11.69
CA ASP A 62 8.43 -6.32 -10.63
C ASP A 62 8.82 -5.71 -9.28
N TYR A 63 7.80 -5.30 -8.52
CA TYR A 63 7.94 -4.84 -7.15
C TYR A 63 7.32 -5.86 -6.22
N TRP A 64 7.97 -6.13 -5.09
CA TRP A 64 7.38 -6.95 -4.04
C TRP A 64 7.90 -6.59 -2.66
N THR A 65 7.17 -7.00 -1.64
CA THR A 65 7.60 -6.88 -0.24
C THR A 65 7.31 -8.17 0.52
N ALA A 66 8.15 -8.47 1.50
CA ALA A 66 7.88 -9.54 2.47
C ALA A 66 7.08 -9.04 3.68
N GLN A 67 6.88 -7.72 3.79
CA GLN A 67 6.09 -7.09 4.84
C GLN A 67 4.62 -7.05 4.44
N GLU A 68 3.73 -6.92 5.41
CA GLU A 68 2.31 -6.67 5.15
C GLU A 68 2.12 -5.19 4.81
N ALA A 69 2.13 -4.85 3.52
CA ALA A 69 2.05 -3.45 3.07
C ALA A 69 0.80 -2.72 3.60
N SER A 70 -0.26 -3.47 3.89
CA SER A 70 -1.50 -2.90 4.41
C SER A 70 -1.43 -2.33 5.81
N THR A 71 -0.41 -2.70 6.59
CA THR A 71 -0.23 -2.26 7.97
C THR A 71 0.82 -1.17 8.14
N TRP A 72 1.47 -0.72 7.07
CA TRP A 72 2.51 0.30 7.12
C TRP A 72 1.99 1.64 7.66
N THR A 73 2.66 2.17 8.68
CA THR A 73 2.47 3.54 9.21
C THR A 73 3.59 4.47 8.75
N ALA A 74 3.54 5.77 9.06
CA ALA A 74 4.62 6.70 8.71
C ALA A 74 5.94 6.39 9.43
N GLU A 75 5.87 5.89 10.65
CA GLU A 75 7.03 5.62 11.51
C GLU A 75 7.67 4.25 11.25
N ASP A 76 7.06 3.41 10.40
CA ASP A 76 7.63 2.12 10.02
C ASP A 76 8.73 2.25 8.96
N ALA A 77 9.90 1.65 9.20
CA ALA A 77 10.88 1.40 8.16
C ALA A 77 10.37 0.33 7.16
N LYS A 78 10.44 0.63 5.86
CA LYS A 78 9.87 -0.24 4.81
C LYS A 78 10.96 -0.78 3.90
N THR A 79 10.72 -1.96 3.37
CA THR A 79 11.60 -2.59 2.38
C THR A 79 10.78 -3.02 1.19
N VAL A 80 11.13 -2.50 0.01
CA VAL A 80 10.56 -2.91 -1.27
C VAL A 80 11.67 -3.53 -2.10
N GLN A 81 11.43 -4.70 -2.65
CA GLN A 81 12.32 -5.35 -3.60
C GLN A 81 11.91 -4.97 -5.01
N LEU A 82 12.90 -4.86 -5.90
CA LEU A 82 12.72 -4.49 -7.29
C LEU A 82 13.50 -5.46 -8.18
N SER A 83 12.87 -5.94 -9.25
CA SER A 83 13.53 -6.60 -10.37
C SER A 83 13.09 -5.94 -11.68
N ALA A 84 14.02 -5.60 -12.55
CA ALA A 84 13.73 -5.05 -13.87
C ALA A 84 14.38 -5.87 -14.97
N HIS A 85 13.65 -6.09 -16.07
CA HIS A 85 14.16 -6.71 -17.30
C HIS A 85 13.54 -6.05 -18.53
N VAL A 86 14.12 -6.34 -19.70
CA VAL A 86 13.57 -5.87 -20.98
C VAL A 86 12.80 -6.99 -21.67
N GLU A 87 11.65 -6.64 -22.24
CA GLU A 87 10.86 -7.51 -23.11
C GLU A 87 10.64 -6.86 -24.49
N GLY A 88 10.58 -7.68 -25.53
CA GLY A 88 10.42 -7.22 -26.91
C GLY A 88 11.70 -6.69 -27.55
N GLY A 89 11.57 -6.07 -28.72
CA GLY A 89 12.69 -5.64 -29.56
C GLY A 89 13.46 -6.80 -30.21
N GLU A 90 14.55 -6.46 -30.91
CA GLU A 90 15.47 -7.44 -31.48
C GLU A 90 16.44 -7.94 -30.39
N ASN A 91 16.33 -9.22 -30.02
CA ASN A 91 17.07 -9.86 -28.93
C ASN A 91 18.62 -9.79 -29.00
N ALA A 92 19.17 -9.29 -30.10
CA ALA A 92 20.61 -9.18 -30.31
C ALA A 92 21.18 -7.80 -29.88
N THR A 93 20.33 -6.84 -29.55
CA THR A 93 20.76 -5.48 -29.19
C THR A 93 21.16 -5.42 -27.71
N VAL A 94 22.38 -4.94 -27.44
CA VAL A 94 22.84 -4.74 -26.05
C VAL A 94 22.14 -3.56 -25.42
N ILE A 95 21.60 -3.77 -24.23
CA ILE A 95 20.96 -2.75 -23.40
C ILE A 95 21.65 -2.76 -22.04
N THR A 96 22.08 -1.58 -21.61
CA THR A 96 22.83 -1.40 -20.37
C THR A 96 22.18 -0.31 -19.51
N VAL A 97 21.95 -0.61 -18.24
CA VAL A 97 21.63 0.41 -17.24
C VAL A 97 22.93 1.14 -16.90
N THR A 98 22.97 2.44 -17.19
CA THR A 98 24.09 3.33 -16.84
C THR A 98 23.90 4.07 -15.53
N ARG A 99 22.63 4.26 -15.16
CA ARG A 99 22.24 4.81 -13.88
C ARG A 99 20.89 4.25 -13.48
N PHE A 100 20.79 3.87 -12.22
CA PHE A 100 19.55 3.62 -11.53
C PHE A 100 19.45 4.60 -10.37
N VAL A 101 18.30 5.22 -10.19
CA VAL A 101 18.04 6.05 -9.01
C VAL A 101 16.59 5.90 -8.60
N THR A 102 16.38 5.70 -7.30
CA THR A 102 15.06 5.78 -6.70
C THR A 102 15.03 6.88 -5.66
N THR A 103 14.00 7.70 -5.74
CA THR A 103 13.74 8.78 -4.78
C THR A 103 12.42 8.50 -4.07
N ALA A 104 12.40 8.62 -2.74
CA ALA A 104 11.18 8.59 -1.95
C ALA A 104 10.74 10.03 -1.63
N ASP A 105 9.44 10.27 -1.70
CA ASP A 105 8.79 11.54 -1.41
C ASP A 105 7.56 11.31 -0.54
N ASP A 106 7.57 11.83 0.69
CA ASP A 106 6.46 11.73 1.64
C ASP A 106 5.56 12.98 1.65
N GLY A 107 5.75 13.88 0.69
CA GLY A 107 5.05 15.17 0.57
C GLY A 107 5.66 16.29 1.41
N ALA A 108 6.44 15.97 2.45
CA ALA A 108 7.18 16.94 3.27
C ALA A 108 8.64 17.04 2.83
N SER A 109 9.22 15.92 2.42
CA SER A 109 10.62 15.76 2.09
C SER A 109 10.79 14.80 0.90
N ARG A 110 11.90 14.98 0.18
CA ARG A 110 12.27 14.11 -0.93
C ARG A 110 13.72 13.68 -0.77
N THR A 111 13.98 12.37 -0.78
CA THR A 111 15.31 11.80 -0.53
C THR A 111 15.64 10.68 -1.50
N VAL A 112 16.92 10.56 -1.87
CA VAL A 112 17.42 9.44 -2.68
C VAL A 112 17.58 8.23 -1.76
N VAL A 113 16.88 7.14 -2.07
CA VAL A 113 16.88 5.91 -1.26
C VAL A 113 17.74 4.81 -1.87
N ALA A 114 18.01 4.90 -3.16
CA ALA A 114 18.99 4.07 -3.85
C ALA A 114 19.55 4.84 -5.05
N GLU A 115 20.86 4.75 -5.28
CA GLU A 115 21.49 5.20 -6.52
C GLU A 115 22.64 4.27 -6.87
N ASP A 116 22.60 3.74 -8.09
CA ASP A 116 23.67 2.95 -8.66
C ASP A 116 24.17 3.63 -9.94
N ARG A 117 25.50 3.75 -10.03
CA ARG A 117 26.21 4.27 -11.20
C ARG A 117 27.17 3.18 -11.67
N GLY A 118 26.81 2.50 -12.74
CA GLY A 118 27.57 1.38 -13.28
C GLY A 118 27.08 1.02 -14.67
N GLU A 119 27.60 -0.06 -15.24
CA GLU A 119 27.18 -0.58 -16.53
C GLU A 119 26.65 -2.00 -16.33
N PHE A 120 25.33 -2.13 -16.18
CA PHE A 120 24.68 -3.41 -15.91
C PHE A 120 23.87 -3.87 -17.12
N ALA A 121 24.14 -5.07 -17.62
CA ALA A 121 23.39 -5.63 -18.74
C ALA A 121 21.92 -5.89 -18.33
N LEU A 122 20.99 -5.43 -19.16
CA LEU A 122 19.54 -5.62 -18.99
C LEU A 122 18.91 -6.44 -20.13
N THR A 123 19.72 -6.78 -21.14
CA THR A 123 19.31 -7.69 -22.22
C THR A 123 19.05 -9.09 -21.63
N PRO A 124 17.96 -9.78 -22.01
CA PRO A 124 17.71 -11.15 -21.57
C PRO A 124 18.92 -12.08 -21.76
N PRO A 125 19.20 -12.99 -20.82
CA PRO A 125 18.39 -13.37 -19.66
C PRO A 125 18.68 -12.56 -18.38
N PHE A 126 19.37 -11.42 -18.48
CA PHE A 126 19.80 -10.65 -17.31
C PHE A 126 18.70 -9.71 -16.81
N SER A 127 18.55 -9.64 -15.50
CA SER A 127 17.67 -8.70 -14.81
C SER A 127 18.50 -7.84 -13.85
N TYR A 128 18.07 -6.60 -13.69
CA TYR A 128 18.57 -5.72 -12.65
C TYR A 128 17.75 -5.95 -11.38
N THR A 129 18.39 -6.27 -10.25
CA THR A 129 17.68 -6.53 -8.99
C THR A 129 18.30 -5.71 -7.87
N THR A 130 17.46 -5.10 -7.03
CA THR A 130 17.91 -4.36 -5.86
C THR A 130 16.83 -4.32 -4.77
N ALA A 131 17.23 -3.93 -3.57
CA ALA A 131 16.35 -3.69 -2.44
C ALA A 131 16.34 -2.20 -2.09
N LEU A 132 15.15 -1.65 -1.91
CA LEU A 132 14.91 -0.27 -1.52
C LEU A 132 14.57 -0.24 -0.03
N SER A 133 15.45 0.33 0.79
CA SER A 133 15.19 0.58 2.20
C SER A 133 14.69 2.01 2.37
N LEU A 134 13.43 2.14 2.79
CA LEU A 134 12.74 3.39 2.99
C LEU A 134 12.80 3.75 4.48
N PRO A 135 13.39 4.90 4.84
CA PRO A 135 13.37 5.38 6.22
C PRO A 135 11.96 5.77 6.63
N GLU A 136 11.80 6.04 7.92
CA GLU A 136 10.60 6.65 8.50
C GLU A 136 10.27 7.94 7.75
N SER A 137 8.98 8.17 7.55
CA SER A 137 8.44 9.38 6.93
C SER A 137 8.03 10.39 8.01
N SER A 138 7.65 11.60 7.60
CA SER A 138 6.99 12.54 8.51
C SER A 138 5.73 11.91 9.11
N THR A 139 5.47 12.16 10.40
CA THR A 139 4.36 11.55 11.16
C THR A 139 2.98 11.81 10.53
N ASP A 140 2.82 12.92 9.82
CA ASP A 140 1.57 13.31 9.14
C ASP A 140 1.49 12.77 7.70
N ALA A 141 2.48 11.98 7.23
CA ALA A 141 2.50 11.44 5.88
C ALA A 141 1.39 10.40 5.69
N THR A 142 0.57 10.60 4.65
CA THR A 142 -0.50 9.67 4.27
C THR A 142 -0.06 8.69 3.18
N SER A 143 1.01 9.00 2.45
CA SER A 143 1.62 8.12 1.46
C SER A 143 3.10 8.46 1.27
N VAL A 144 3.85 7.49 0.74
CA VAL A 144 5.21 7.70 0.21
C VAL A 144 5.19 7.36 -1.27
N THR A 145 5.63 8.28 -2.11
CA THR A 145 5.79 8.06 -3.55
C THR A 145 7.23 7.72 -3.87
N LEU A 146 7.45 6.58 -4.52
CA LEU A 146 8.75 6.22 -5.08
C LEU A 146 8.80 6.63 -6.55
N TYR A 147 9.79 7.45 -6.90
CA TYR A 147 10.14 7.76 -8.27
C TYR A 147 11.34 6.93 -8.68
N VAL A 148 11.13 5.98 -9.58
CA VAL A 148 12.19 5.08 -10.07
C VAL A 148 12.62 5.53 -11.45
N GLN A 149 13.93 5.66 -11.66
CA GLN A 149 14.51 6.07 -12.93
C GLN A 149 15.60 5.10 -13.36
N PHE A 150 15.50 4.65 -14.61
CA PHE A 150 16.56 3.95 -15.33
C PHE A 150 17.07 4.82 -16.48
N ASP A 151 18.37 5.11 -16.49
CA ASP A 151 19.06 5.65 -17.66
C ASP A 151 19.73 4.50 -18.41
N LEU A 152 19.22 4.21 -19.60
CA LEU A 152 19.63 3.13 -20.46
C LEU A 152 20.54 3.65 -21.58
N LEU A 153 21.56 2.87 -21.91
CA LEU A 153 22.22 2.88 -23.21
C LEU A 153 21.72 1.69 -24.01
N VAL A 154 21.18 1.98 -25.19
CA VAL A 154 20.71 0.98 -26.13
C VAL A 154 21.57 1.07 -27.37
N GLU A 155 22.11 -0.06 -27.80
CA GLU A 155 22.83 -0.14 -29.05
C GLU A 155 21.91 0.15 -30.26
N THR A 156 22.41 0.87 -31.26
CA THR A 156 21.61 1.25 -32.44
C THR A 156 21.40 0.09 -33.40
N GLU A 157 22.39 -0.80 -33.48
CA GLU A 157 22.41 -2.02 -34.29
C GLU A 157 23.30 -3.04 -33.55
N PRO A 158 23.01 -4.36 -33.59
CA PRO A 158 23.81 -5.35 -32.88
C PRO A 158 25.30 -5.30 -33.22
N GLY A 159 26.16 -5.09 -32.22
CA GLY A 159 27.61 -5.01 -32.37
C GLY A 159 28.14 -3.74 -33.04
N SER A 160 27.32 -2.70 -33.19
CA SER A 160 27.72 -1.41 -33.78
C SER A 160 28.56 -0.53 -32.86
N GLU A 161 28.55 -0.79 -31.54
CA GLU A 161 29.18 0.05 -30.51
C GLU A 161 28.70 1.52 -30.54
N ARG A 162 27.58 1.78 -31.21
CA ARG A 162 26.91 3.07 -31.28
C ARG A 162 25.64 2.96 -30.44
N PHE A 163 25.46 3.89 -29.51
CA PHE A 163 24.38 3.83 -28.54
C PHE A 163 23.54 5.09 -28.58
N TYR A 164 22.24 4.94 -28.34
CA TYR A 164 21.38 6.06 -27.98
C TYR A 164 20.97 5.95 -26.51
N ARG A 165 20.77 7.11 -25.88
CA ARG A 165 20.32 7.19 -24.50
C ARG A 165 18.81 7.15 -24.44
N GLN A 166 18.29 6.43 -23.47
CA GLN A 166 16.88 6.41 -23.14
C GLN A 166 16.71 6.50 -21.63
N THR A 167 15.73 7.28 -21.17
CA THR A 167 15.36 7.35 -19.75
C THR A 167 13.97 6.76 -19.60
N VAL A 168 13.83 5.82 -18.68
CA VAL A 168 12.56 5.22 -18.28
C VAL A 168 12.25 5.68 -16.86
N LEU A 169 11.02 6.16 -16.65
CA LEU A 169 10.54 6.64 -15.37
C LEU A 169 9.34 5.82 -14.95
N ASP A 170 9.30 5.44 -13.68
CA ASP A 170 8.18 4.79 -13.05
C ASP A 170 7.78 5.50 -11.75
N THR A 171 6.58 5.22 -11.27
CA THR A 171 6.09 5.70 -9.99
C THR A 171 5.34 4.59 -9.26
N LEU A 172 5.66 4.40 -7.97
CA LEU A 172 4.98 3.48 -7.08
C LEU A 172 4.52 4.25 -5.85
N GLU A 173 3.21 4.29 -5.59
CA GLU A 173 2.65 4.95 -4.42
C GLU A 173 2.41 3.92 -3.30
N LEU A 174 2.87 4.26 -2.09
CA LEU A 174 2.73 3.44 -0.89
C LEU A 174 1.83 4.17 0.12
N PRO A 175 0.52 3.87 0.16
CA PRO A 175 -0.37 4.48 1.13
C PRO A 175 -0.03 4.01 2.55
N LEU A 176 -0.15 4.92 3.52
CA LEU A 176 0.19 4.70 4.93
C LEU A 176 -1.07 4.74 5.80
N LEU A 177 -1.11 3.89 6.81
CA LEU A 177 -2.07 4.00 7.89
C LEU A 177 -1.74 5.24 8.72
N GLN A 178 -2.79 5.96 9.10
CA GLN A 178 -2.68 7.05 10.05
C GLN A 178 -2.81 6.47 11.45
N GLU A 179 -1.86 6.79 12.32
CA GLU A 179 -1.95 6.45 13.73
C GLU A 179 -2.78 7.54 14.44
N ASP A 180 -3.64 7.13 15.38
CA ASP A 180 -4.41 8.10 16.15
C ASP A 180 -3.45 9.00 16.94
N PRO A 181 -3.58 10.34 16.86
CA PRO A 181 -2.74 11.24 17.63
C PRO A 181 -2.97 10.96 19.13
N GLN A 182 -1.94 10.48 19.82
CA GLN A 182 -1.91 10.28 21.26
C GLN A 182 -1.93 11.61 22.03
#